data_AF-A0A2S0NDT1-F1
#
_entry.id   AF-A0A2S0NDT1-F1
#
_cell.length_a   1.000
_cell.length_b   1.000
_cell.length_c   1.000
_cell.angle_alpha   90.00
_cell.angle_beta   90.00
_cell.angle_gamma   90.00
#
_symmetry.space_group_name_H-M   'P 1'
#
loop_
_entity.id
_entity.type
_entity.pdbx_description
1 polymer ?
#
loop_
_entity_poly.entity_id
_entity_poly.type
_entity_poly.pdbx_seq_one_letter_code
_entity_poly.pdbx_strand_id
1 'polypeptide(L)'
;MSTTRSRLGAGLAATLMLGAALVPAAPQPVRAQFNDGGGLGGGRGDIDSRNNRMTVSIRVVTVGTFCVRAVEAVGYDPRLNQRLFRIGFDSGPMTSVGVTAYENAFSSARTEGDAAAALAAAQRDAQPYRRGPGQC
;
A
#
# COMPACT_ATOMS: atom_id res chain seq x y z
N MET A 1 31.21 -26.23 53.12
CA MET A 1 30.20 -25.69 52.18
C MET A 1 28.91 -25.48 52.99
N SER A 2 28.53 -24.32 53.55
CA SER A 2 28.92 -22.90 53.30
C SER A 2 28.75 -22.49 51.82
N THR A 3 27.98 -21.48 51.42
CA THR A 3 27.19 -20.43 52.12
C THR A 3 26.22 -19.81 51.07
N THR A 4 25.09 -19.13 51.31
CA THR A 4 24.39 -18.59 52.51
C THR A 4 22.86 -18.53 52.23
N ARG A 5 22.01 -18.29 53.24
CA ARG A 5 20.68 -17.65 53.05
C ARG A 5 20.64 -16.35 53.85
N SER A 6 20.62 -15.19 53.18
CA SER A 6 20.43 -13.89 53.84
C SER A 6 18.96 -13.47 53.86
N ARG A 7 18.52 -13.04 55.04
CA ARG A 7 17.22 -12.38 55.28
C ARG A 7 17.35 -10.88 55.01
N LEU A 8 16.26 -10.24 54.57
CA LEU A 8 15.88 -8.84 54.82
C LEU A 8 14.41 -8.70 54.35
N GLY A 9 13.47 -8.06 55.05
CA GLY A 9 13.55 -7.46 56.38
C GLY A 9 13.11 -6.00 56.41
N ALA A 10 11.79 -5.78 56.52
CA ALA A 10 11.12 -4.57 57.05
C ALA A 10 11.34 -3.18 56.39
N GLY A 11 10.40 -2.27 56.67
CA GLY A 11 10.52 -0.81 56.49
C GLY A 11 9.80 -0.28 55.24
N LEU A 12 8.61 0.35 55.35
CA LEU A 12 8.30 1.69 55.88
C LEU A 12 8.75 2.89 55.02
N ALA A 13 7.73 3.49 54.42
CA ALA A 13 7.46 4.94 54.37
C ALA A 13 8.32 5.90 53.53
N ALA A 14 7.58 6.78 52.84
CA ALA A 14 7.98 8.12 52.36
C ALA A 14 9.03 8.15 51.22
N THR A 15 9.11 9.18 50.38
CA THR A 15 8.47 10.52 50.42
C THR A 15 8.15 10.97 49.00
N LEU A 16 7.16 11.86 48.81
CA LEU A 16 7.01 12.59 47.54
C LEU A 16 8.28 13.41 47.26
N MET A 17 8.80 13.35 46.04
CA MET A 17 9.69 14.38 45.49
C MET A 17 9.06 14.96 44.22
N LEU A 18 8.76 16.26 44.31
CA LEU A 18 8.05 17.04 43.31
C LEU A 18 9.02 17.41 42.17
N GLY A 19 9.13 16.56 41.15
CA GLY A 19 9.99 16.77 39.98
C GLY A 19 9.25 17.46 38.84
N ALA A 20 9.44 18.77 38.67
CA ALA A 20 8.85 19.53 37.57
C ALA A 20 9.46 19.13 36.22
N ALA A 21 8.73 18.33 35.44
CA ALA A 21 9.08 18.01 34.05
C ALA A 21 8.25 18.89 33.09
N LEU A 22 8.93 19.66 32.23
CA LEU A 22 8.28 20.45 31.20
C LEU A 22 7.51 19.54 30.24
N VAL A 23 6.19 19.73 30.15
CA VAL A 23 5.35 19.04 29.18
C VAL A 23 5.51 19.72 27.81
N PRO A 24 6.07 19.05 26.78
CA PRO A 24 6.01 19.58 25.43
C PRO A 24 4.55 19.57 24.96
N ALA A 25 4.06 20.71 24.47
CA ALA A 25 2.68 20.85 24.02
C ALA A 25 2.41 19.98 22.79
N ALA A 26 1.83 18.80 23.01
CA ALA A 26 1.38 17.93 21.92
C ALA A 26 0.14 18.55 21.24
N PRO A 27 0.12 18.69 19.90
CA PRO A 27 -1.07 19.16 19.19
C PRO A 27 -2.21 18.15 19.35
N GLN A 28 -3.33 18.61 19.91
CA GLN A 28 -4.54 17.82 20.07
C GLN A 28 -5.12 17.47 18.69
N PRO A 29 -5.46 16.19 18.39
CA PRO A 29 -6.18 15.87 17.17
C PRO A 29 -7.60 16.42 17.27
N VAL A 30 -7.94 17.37 16.40
CA VAL A 30 -9.29 17.93 16.25
C VAL A 30 -10.28 16.80 16.04
N ARG A 31 -11.21 16.62 16.98
CA ARG A 31 -12.34 15.71 16.79
C ARG A 31 -13.33 16.35 15.83
N ALA A 32 -13.24 15.95 14.56
CA ALA A 32 -14.30 16.19 13.59
C ALA A 32 -15.59 15.55 14.11
N GLN A 33 -16.57 16.37 14.48
CA GLN A 33 -17.94 15.92 14.68
C GLN A 33 -18.48 15.50 13.31
N PHE A 34 -18.52 14.19 13.06
CA PHE A 34 -19.38 13.67 12.01
C PHE A 34 -20.80 13.58 12.57
N ASN A 35 -21.71 14.21 11.84
CA ASN A 35 -23.12 14.28 12.19
C ASN A 35 -23.75 12.92 11.84
N ASP A 36 -24.20 12.15 12.83
CA ASP A 36 -24.82 10.83 12.64
C ASP A 36 -26.22 10.96 12.00
N GLY A 37 -26.24 11.25 10.70
CA GLY A 37 -27.42 11.18 9.84
C GLY A 37 -27.60 9.76 9.31
N GLY A 38 -28.59 9.04 9.83
CA GLY A 38 -28.80 7.63 9.52
C GLY A 38 -29.17 7.31 8.07
N GLY A 39 -28.83 6.10 7.62
CA GLY A 39 -29.16 5.59 6.29
C GLY A 39 -28.88 4.10 6.16
N LEU A 40 -29.84 3.25 6.57
CA LEU A 40 -29.81 1.82 6.31
C LEU A 40 -30.00 1.55 4.81
N GLY A 41 -28.95 1.11 4.12
CA GLY A 41 -28.98 0.70 2.72
C GLY A 41 -27.89 -0.33 2.44
N GLY A 42 -28.29 -1.58 2.21
CA GLY A 42 -27.34 -2.70 2.08
C GLY A 42 -26.67 -2.79 0.70
N GLY A 43 -25.49 -3.42 0.68
CA GLY A 43 -24.78 -3.84 -0.53
C GLY A 43 -23.61 -2.92 -0.93
N ARG A 44 -22.45 -3.52 -1.21
CA ARG A 44 -21.15 -2.90 -1.57
C ARG A 44 -20.38 -2.25 -0.42
N GLY A 45 -19.86 -3.07 0.49
CA GLY A 45 -18.84 -2.62 1.45
C GLY A 45 -17.47 -2.35 0.79
N ASP A 46 -16.90 -1.18 1.08
CA ASP A 46 -15.45 -0.89 1.19
C ASP A 46 -14.47 -1.35 0.09
N ILE A 47 -14.89 -1.45 -1.17
CA ILE A 47 -13.95 -1.60 -2.31
C ILE A 47 -13.12 -0.31 -2.50
N ASP A 48 -13.66 0.85 -2.13
CA ASP A 48 -13.10 2.19 -2.41
C ASP A 48 -12.44 2.89 -1.19
N SER A 49 -12.25 2.16 -0.09
CA SER A 49 -11.57 2.70 1.09
C SER A 49 -10.09 2.92 0.77
N ARG A 50 -9.59 4.17 0.89
CA ARG A 50 -8.20 4.52 0.51
C ARG A 50 -7.13 3.67 1.21
N ASN A 51 -7.42 3.17 2.43
CA ASN A 51 -6.55 2.28 3.20
C ASN A 51 -6.57 0.81 2.72
N ASN A 52 -7.45 0.46 1.78
CA ASN A 52 -7.63 -0.88 1.23
C ASN A 52 -7.19 -0.95 -0.25
N ARG A 53 -6.46 0.07 -0.74
CA ARG A 53 -5.80 0.05 -2.04
C ARG A 53 -4.70 -0.99 -2.05
N MET A 54 -4.87 -2.03 -2.87
CA MET A 54 -3.80 -2.96 -3.20
C MET A 54 -2.65 -2.20 -3.87
N THR A 55 -1.43 -2.67 -3.67
CA THR A 55 -0.28 -2.16 -4.42
C THR A 55 -0.10 -3.01 -5.67
N VAL A 56 -0.29 -2.40 -6.84
CA VAL A 56 0.15 -2.98 -8.11
C VAL A 56 1.55 -2.45 -8.39
N SER A 57 2.48 -3.36 -8.70
CA SER A 57 3.81 -3.02 -9.18
C SER A 57 3.97 -3.54 -10.60
N ILE A 58 4.32 -2.66 -11.54
CA ILE A 58 4.64 -3.04 -12.92
C ILE A 58 6.16 -3.17 -13.06
N ARG A 59 6.62 -4.35 -13.46
CA ARG A 59 8.01 -4.54 -13.88
C ARG A 59 8.18 -3.96 -15.27
N VAL A 60 9.10 -3.00 -15.39
CA VAL A 60 9.48 -2.38 -16.66
C VAL A 60 10.91 -2.72 -17.04
N VAL A 61 11.16 -2.78 -18.35
CA VAL A 61 12.48 -2.92 -18.97
C VAL A 61 12.70 -1.70 -19.86
N THR A 62 13.85 -1.04 -19.74
CA THR A 62 14.25 0.06 -20.63
C THR A 62 14.61 -0.48 -22.01
N VAL A 63 14.04 0.10 -23.08
CA VAL A 63 14.20 -0.39 -24.47
C VAL A 63 14.79 0.64 -25.45
N GLY A 64 15.17 1.81 -24.95
CA GLY A 64 15.73 2.92 -25.73
C GLY A 64 15.78 4.19 -24.88
N THR A 65 16.04 5.33 -25.50
CA THR A 65 16.07 6.60 -24.76
C THR A 65 14.64 7.06 -24.48
N PHE A 66 14.29 7.29 -23.20
CA PHE A 66 12.94 7.64 -22.75
C PHE A 66 11.83 6.59 -22.98
N CYS A 67 12.17 5.40 -23.48
CA CYS A 67 11.22 4.32 -23.73
C CYS A 67 11.38 3.12 -22.78
N VAL A 68 10.25 2.57 -22.36
CA VAL A 68 10.13 1.38 -21.53
C VAL A 68 9.20 0.35 -22.17
N ARG A 69 9.26 -0.88 -21.67
CA ARG A 69 8.34 -1.99 -21.95
C ARG A 69 7.90 -2.56 -20.62
N ALA A 70 6.59 -2.61 -20.37
CA ALA A 70 6.03 -3.33 -19.24
C ALA A 70 5.99 -4.84 -19.58
N VAL A 71 6.55 -5.66 -18.69
CA VAL A 71 6.74 -7.11 -18.92
C VAL A 71 6.03 -8.01 -17.91
N GLU A 72 5.66 -7.45 -16.75
CA GLU A 72 5.00 -8.19 -15.67
C GLU A 72 4.24 -7.22 -14.76
N ALA A 73 3.10 -7.66 -14.24
CA ALA A 73 2.38 -6.99 -13.16
C ALA A 73 2.27 -7.91 -11.95
N VAL A 74 2.52 -7.34 -10.78
CA VAL A 74 2.41 -8.02 -9.48
C VAL A 74 1.42 -7.27 -8.61
N GLY A 75 0.33 -7.93 -8.23
CA GLY A 75 -0.63 -7.42 -7.25
C GLY A 75 -0.27 -7.88 -5.84
N TYR A 76 -0.34 -6.96 -4.88
CA TYR A 76 0.04 -7.21 -3.49
C TYR A 76 -0.99 -6.66 -2.51
N ASP A 77 -1.35 -7.48 -1.52
CA ASP A 77 -2.11 -7.06 -0.34
C ASP A 77 -1.13 -6.67 0.79
N PRO A 78 -1.00 -5.37 1.12
CA PRO A 78 -0.10 -4.91 2.18
C PRO A 78 -0.58 -5.28 3.59
N ARG A 79 -1.85 -5.69 3.77
CA ARG A 79 -2.43 -6.07 5.07
C ARG A 79 -2.10 -7.52 5.42
N LEU A 80 -2.13 -8.39 4.41
CA LEU A 80 -1.78 -9.82 4.54
C LEU A 80 -0.31 -10.10 4.21
N ASN A 81 0.45 -9.09 3.77
CA ASN A 81 1.82 -9.22 3.30
C ASN A 81 1.95 -10.28 2.17
N GLN A 82 0.90 -10.41 1.34
CA GLN A 82 0.70 -11.53 0.42
C GLN A 82 0.59 -11.05 -1.04
N ARG A 83 1.25 -11.79 -1.96
CA ARG A 83 1.06 -11.62 -3.40
C ARG A 83 -0.28 -12.22 -3.83
N LEU A 84 -1.12 -11.41 -4.47
CA LEU A 84 -2.45 -11.79 -4.96
C LEU A 84 -2.39 -12.40 -6.36
N PHE A 85 -1.63 -11.77 -7.26
CA PHE A 85 -1.46 -12.25 -8.64
C PHE A 85 -0.07 -11.91 -9.18
N ARG A 86 0.38 -12.67 -10.17
CA ARG A 86 1.54 -12.35 -11.00
C ARG A 86 1.23 -12.71 -12.44
N ILE A 87 1.15 -11.73 -13.34
CA ILE A 87 0.98 -11.98 -14.77
C ILE A 87 2.17 -11.45 -15.56
N GLY A 88 2.66 -12.25 -16.50
CA GLY A 88 3.64 -11.84 -17.51
C GLY A 88 2.91 -11.41 -18.78
N PHE A 89 3.40 -10.36 -19.44
CA PHE A 89 2.87 -9.88 -20.72
C PHE A 89 3.97 -9.13 -21.49
N ASP A 90 3.68 -8.67 -22.71
CA ASP A 90 4.53 -7.70 -23.39
C ASP A 90 3.64 -6.54 -23.86
N SER A 91 3.95 -5.33 -23.40
CA SER A 91 3.23 -4.13 -23.80
C SER A 91 3.60 -3.57 -25.19
N GLY A 92 4.76 -3.97 -25.71
CA GLY A 92 5.55 -3.24 -26.69
C GLY A 92 6.26 -2.01 -26.09
N PRO A 93 7.14 -1.34 -26.84
CA PRO A 93 7.74 -0.07 -26.43
C PRO A 93 6.69 1.03 -26.20
N MET A 94 6.88 1.83 -25.16
CA MET A 94 6.03 2.96 -24.79
C MET A 94 6.84 4.02 -24.03
N THR A 95 6.25 5.20 -23.79
CA THR A 95 6.75 6.12 -22.75
C THR A 95 6.42 5.61 -21.34
N SER A 96 7.14 6.08 -20.33
CA SER A 96 6.86 5.77 -18.91
C SER A 96 5.43 6.11 -18.48
N VAL A 97 4.78 7.10 -19.12
CA VAL A 97 3.38 7.46 -18.86
C VAL A 97 2.42 6.32 -19.21
N GLY A 98 2.75 5.48 -20.21
CA GLY A 98 1.93 4.32 -20.56
C GLY A 98 1.85 3.26 -19.46
N VAL A 99 2.80 3.24 -18.52
CA VAL A 99 2.84 2.27 -17.41
C VAL A 99 1.68 2.50 -16.44
N THR A 100 1.27 3.75 -16.21
CA THR A 100 0.17 4.07 -15.29
C THR A 100 -1.18 3.58 -15.81
N ALA A 101 -1.34 3.37 -17.13
CA ALA A 101 -2.52 2.72 -17.69
C ALA A 101 -2.63 1.25 -17.25
N TYR A 102 -1.50 0.53 -17.15
CA TYR A 102 -1.46 -0.84 -16.61
C TYR A 102 -1.71 -0.85 -15.11
N GLU A 103 -1.10 0.05 -14.34
CA GLU A 103 -1.35 0.20 -12.90
C GLU A 103 -2.83 0.44 -12.59
N ASN A 104 -3.45 1.37 -13.31
CA ASN A 104 -4.88 1.70 -13.17
C ASN A 104 -5.77 0.51 -13.55
N ALA A 105 -5.53 -0.14 -14.68
CA ALA A 105 -6.32 -1.29 -15.13
C ALA A 105 -6.24 -2.49 -14.18
N PHE A 106 -5.07 -2.75 -13.58
CA PHE A 106 -4.90 -3.85 -12.62
C PHE A 106 -5.27 -3.49 -11.17
N SER A 107 -5.56 -2.22 -10.87
CA SER A 107 -5.86 -1.74 -9.51
C SER A 107 -7.08 -2.42 -8.85
N SER A 108 -7.95 -3.05 -9.65
CA SER A 108 -9.11 -3.81 -9.20
C SER A 108 -8.88 -5.33 -9.14
N ALA A 109 -7.87 -5.87 -9.84
CA ALA A 109 -7.68 -7.31 -10.02
C ALA A 109 -7.33 -8.03 -8.71
N ARG A 110 -8.14 -9.01 -8.29
CA ARG A 110 -7.90 -9.79 -7.05
C ARG A 110 -7.21 -11.12 -7.32
N THR A 111 -7.26 -11.60 -8.55
CA THR A 111 -6.71 -12.87 -9.02
C THR A 111 -5.95 -12.71 -10.34
N GLU A 112 -5.20 -13.74 -10.75
CA GLU A 112 -4.57 -13.81 -12.08
C GLU A 112 -5.61 -13.80 -13.22
N GLY A 113 -6.81 -14.34 -13.00
CA GLY A 113 -7.92 -14.29 -13.96
C GLY A 113 -8.45 -12.88 -14.18
N ASP A 114 -8.63 -12.11 -13.09
CA ASP A 114 -9.04 -10.71 -13.18
C ASP A 114 -7.98 -9.86 -13.90
N ALA A 115 -6.70 -10.09 -13.58
CA ALA A 115 -5.58 -9.41 -14.21
C ALA A 115 -5.48 -9.73 -15.71
N ALA A 116 -5.68 -11.00 -16.09
CA ALA A 116 -5.74 -11.41 -17.50
C ALA A 116 -6.90 -10.76 -18.26
N ALA A 117 -8.09 -10.65 -17.64
CA ALA A 117 -9.23 -9.94 -18.22
C ALA A 117 -8.98 -8.42 -18.37
N ALA A 118 -8.32 -7.81 -17.38
CA ALA A 118 -7.96 -6.40 -17.39
C ALA A 118 -6.85 -6.05 -18.40
N LEU A 119 -6.00 -7.01 -18.80
CA LEU A 119 -4.88 -6.77 -19.73
C LEU A 119 -5.33 -6.17 -21.07
N ALA A 120 -6.48 -6.60 -21.60
CA ALA A 120 -7.03 -6.04 -22.84
C ALA A 120 -7.47 -4.57 -22.69
N ALA A 121 -7.94 -4.17 -21.50
CA ALA A 121 -8.24 -2.77 -21.21
C ALA A 121 -6.94 -1.96 -21.07
N ALA A 122 -5.97 -2.45 -20.28
CA ALA A 122 -4.65 -1.84 -20.12
C ALA A 122 -3.96 -1.57 -21.47
N GLN A 123 -4.02 -2.55 -22.39
CA GLN A 123 -3.44 -2.42 -23.73
C GLN A 123 -4.15 -1.37 -24.59
N ARG A 124 -5.47 -1.16 -24.44
CA ARG A 124 -6.21 -0.09 -25.14
C ARG A 124 -5.86 1.27 -24.59
N ASP A 125 -5.89 1.42 -23.27
CA ASP A 125 -5.63 2.68 -22.57
C ASP A 125 -4.16 3.12 -22.75
N ALA A 126 -3.25 2.17 -22.94
CA ALA A 126 -1.85 2.43 -23.24
C ALA A 126 -1.55 2.78 -24.71
N GLN A 127 -2.49 2.63 -25.67
CA GLN A 127 -2.20 2.87 -27.11
C GLN A 127 -1.59 4.26 -27.40
N PRO A 128 -2.08 5.39 -26.83
CA PRO A 128 -1.52 6.72 -27.13
C PRO A 128 -0.05 6.89 -26.71
N TYR A 129 0.41 6.06 -25.78
CA TYR A 129 1.76 6.11 -25.21
C TYR A 129 2.74 5.13 -25.88
N ARG A 130 2.24 4.24 -26.75
CA ARG A 130 3.08 3.30 -27.51
C ARG A 130 4.05 4.05 -28.43
N ARG A 131 5.19 3.43 -28.68
CA ARG A 131 6.26 3.96 -29.54
C ARG A 131 6.69 2.91 -30.56
N GLY A 132 6.83 3.36 -31.80
CA GLY A 132 7.33 2.54 -32.90
C GLY A 132 8.85 2.35 -32.85
N PRO A 133 9.41 1.42 -33.64
CA PRO A 133 10.85 1.33 -33.87
C PRO A 133 11.41 2.68 -34.33
N GLY A 134 12.53 3.13 -33.75
CA GLY A 134 13.15 4.42 -34.07
C GLY A 134 12.47 5.66 -33.45
N GLN A 135 11.44 5.48 -32.62
CA GLN A 135 10.91 6.54 -31.74
C GLN A 135 11.49 6.47 -30.31
N CYS A 136 12.52 5.64 -30.15
CA CYS A 136 13.23 5.21 -28.94
C CYS A 136 14.71 4.97 -29.29
#